data_AF-X1CLD5-F1
#
_entry.id   AF-X1CLD5-F1
#
_cell.length_a   1.000
_cell.length_b   1.000
_cell.length_c   1.000
_cell.angle_alpha   90.00
_cell.angle_beta   90.00
_cell.angle_gamma   90.00
#
_symmetry.space_group_name_H-M   'P 1'
#
loop_
_entity.id
_entity.type
_entity.pdbx_description
1 polymer ?
#
loop_
_entity_poly.entity_id
_entity_poly.type
_entity_poly.pdbx_seq_one_letter_code
_entity_poly.pdbx_strand_id
1 'polypeptide(L)'
;MENSYYEKSIKIDVKDALIIIDIQNDFIPGGSLPVEEGDLIIKELNITAKTFKESRGLVVLTQDWHPNNHLSFASNHPGKNPGDEYTSENGAIGPVLWPDHCVQNSQGALFHKDLK
;
A
#
# COMPACT_ATOMS: atom_id res chain seq x y z
N MET A 1 9.28 18.46 7.69
CA MET A 1 8.33 18.48 6.56
C MET A 1 8.19 19.91 6.03
N GLU A 2 9.29 20.60 5.73
CA GLU A 2 9.27 22.05 5.44
C GLU A 2 9.36 22.42 3.95
N ASN A 3 9.46 21.45 3.04
CA ASN A 3 9.64 21.70 1.61
C ASN A 3 8.58 21.00 0.73
N SER A 4 7.31 20.98 1.15
CA SER A 4 6.23 20.58 0.25
C SER A 4 5.86 21.74 -0.66
N TYR A 5 6.31 21.72 -1.91
CA TYR A 5 5.84 22.65 -2.93
C TYR A 5 4.46 22.19 -3.40
N TYR A 6 3.45 23.01 -3.10
CA TYR A 6 2.09 22.78 -3.58
C TYR A 6 1.80 23.72 -4.75
N GLU A 7 1.70 23.17 -5.95
CA GLU A 7 1.23 23.90 -7.11
C GLU A 7 -0.28 23.75 -7.23
N LYS A 8 -0.99 24.88 -7.20
CA LYS A 8 -2.47 24.92 -7.34
C LYS A 8 -2.99 24.41 -8.69
N SER A 9 -2.13 24.30 -9.70
CA SER A 9 -2.51 23.92 -11.06
C SER A 9 -1.37 23.14 -11.73
N ILE A 10 -1.30 21.85 -11.46
CA ILE A 10 -0.41 20.93 -12.16
C ILE A 10 -1.10 20.52 -13.46
N LYS A 11 -0.41 20.69 -14.60
CA LYS A 11 -0.86 20.14 -15.88
C LYS A 11 -0.29 18.73 -16.01
N ILE A 12 -1.17 17.73 -16.01
CA ILE A 12 -0.78 16.34 -16.24
C ILE A 12 -0.62 16.10 -17.74
N ASP A 13 0.47 15.45 -18.14
CA ASP A 13 0.72 14.99 -19.51
C ASP A 13 1.37 13.58 -19.58
N VAL A 14 1.82 13.19 -20.77
CA VAL A 14 2.40 11.86 -21.07
C VAL A 14 3.71 11.55 -20.34
N LYS A 15 4.34 12.55 -19.72
CA LYS A 15 5.58 12.40 -18.95
C LYS A 15 5.31 12.18 -17.46
N ASP A 16 4.06 12.31 -17.03
CA ASP A 16 3.68 12.18 -15.63
C ASP A 16 3.14 10.78 -15.32
N ALA A 17 3.30 10.36 -14.07
CA ALA A 17 2.78 9.10 -13.57
C ALA A 17 2.09 9.27 -12.21
N LEU A 18 0.97 8.61 -12.03
CA LEU A 18 0.32 8.36 -10.75
C LEU A 18 0.66 6.95 -10.30
N ILE A 19 1.29 6.83 -9.12
CA ILE A 19 1.55 5.54 -8.48
C ILE A 19 0.57 5.39 -7.32
N ILE A 20 -0.35 4.44 -7.44
CA ILE A 20 -1.32 4.08 -6.42
C ILE A 20 -0.73 2.95 -5.60
N ILE A 21 -0.38 3.25 -4.35
CA ILE A 21 0.33 2.32 -3.49
C ILE A 21 -0.67 1.55 -2.62
N ASP A 22 -0.69 0.23 -2.82
CA ASP A 22 -1.22 -0.77 -1.90
C ASP A 22 -2.67 -0.53 -1.40
N ILE A 23 -3.58 -0.17 -2.31
CA ILE A 23 -5.03 -0.14 -2.05
C ILE A 23 -5.58 -1.58 -2.05
N GLN A 24 -5.13 -2.39 -1.10
CA GLN A 24 -5.44 -3.81 -0.94
C GLN A 24 -6.33 -4.04 0.29
N ASN A 25 -7.09 -5.13 0.29
CA ASN A 25 -8.07 -5.41 1.35
C ASN A 25 -7.45 -5.44 2.75
N ASP A 26 -6.24 -5.98 2.91
CA ASP A 26 -5.61 -6.07 4.24
C ASP A 26 -5.25 -4.73 4.85
N PHE A 27 -5.06 -3.68 4.04
CA PHE A 27 -4.73 -2.33 4.50
C PHE A 27 -5.96 -1.43 4.70
N ILE A 28 -7.15 -1.89 4.33
CA ILE A 28 -8.42 -1.15 4.42
C ILE A 28 -9.21 -1.66 5.63
N PRO A 29 -10.09 -0.85 6.27
CA PRO A 29 -10.86 -1.30 7.44
C PRO A 29 -11.56 -2.65 7.23
N GLY A 30 -11.30 -3.59 8.15
CA GLY A 30 -11.75 -4.98 8.07
C GLY A 30 -10.68 -5.98 7.57
N GLY A 31 -9.55 -5.49 7.08
CA GLY A 31 -8.36 -6.29 6.72
C GLY A 31 -7.53 -6.76 7.92
N SER A 32 -6.45 -7.50 7.66
CA SER A 32 -5.54 -8.00 8.71
C SER A 32 -4.57 -6.95 9.27
N LEU A 33 -4.27 -5.89 8.52
CA LEU A 33 -3.43 -4.76 8.93
C LEU A 33 -4.10 -3.42 8.54
N PRO A 34 -5.31 -3.14 9.05
CA PRO A 34 -6.13 -2.04 8.56
C PRO A 34 -5.53 -0.69 8.94
N VAL A 35 -5.53 0.23 7.98
CA VAL A 35 -5.35 1.66 8.24
C VAL A 35 -6.72 2.26 8.54
N GLU A 36 -6.83 2.96 9.67
CA GLU A 36 -8.05 3.66 10.05
C GLU A 36 -8.47 4.64 8.94
N GLU A 37 -9.75 4.58 8.55
CA GLU A 37 -10.33 5.40 7.48
C GLU A 37 -9.63 5.29 6.11
N GLY A 38 -8.82 4.23 5.89
CA GLY A 38 -8.06 4.02 4.66
C GLY A 38 -8.93 3.88 3.40
N ASP A 39 -10.21 3.53 3.54
CA ASP A 39 -11.17 3.47 2.44
C ASP A 39 -11.62 4.85 1.95
N LEU A 40 -11.59 5.89 2.78
CA LEU A 40 -12.13 7.21 2.46
C LEU A 40 -11.42 7.89 1.28
N ILE A 41 -10.16 7.53 1.02
CA ILE A 41 -9.37 8.10 -0.08
C ILE A 41 -9.73 7.51 -1.46
N ILE A 42 -10.37 6.33 -1.52
CA ILE A 42 -10.52 5.55 -2.76
C ILE A 42 -11.31 6.33 -3.82
N LYS A 43 -12.32 7.10 -3.40
CA LYS A 43 -13.12 7.92 -4.31
C LYS A 43 -12.27 8.98 -5.03
N GLU A 44 -11.50 9.76 -4.29
CA GLU A 44 -10.66 10.82 -4.85
C GLU A 44 -9.48 10.24 -5.65
N LEU A 45 -8.99 9.07 -5.25
CA LEU A 45 -7.99 8.33 -5.99
C LEU A 45 -8.49 7.88 -7.36
N ASN A 46 -9.72 7.36 -7.46
CA ASN A 46 -10.35 7.02 -8.75
C ASN A 46 -10.53 8.25 -9.65
N ILE A 47 -10.91 9.40 -9.08
CA ILE A 47 -11.03 10.67 -9.83
C ILE A 47 -9.65 11.10 -10.35
N THR A 48 -8.62 11.00 -9.52
CA THR A 48 -7.24 11.35 -9.89
C THR A 48 -6.71 10.43 -10.98
N ALA A 49 -6.90 9.11 -10.83
CA ALA A 49 -6.50 8.13 -11.84
C ALA A 49 -7.19 8.37 -13.19
N LYS A 50 -8.47 8.76 -13.17
CA LYS A 50 -9.20 9.15 -14.37
C LYS A 50 -8.56 10.38 -15.05
N THR A 51 -8.22 11.42 -14.29
CA THR A 51 -7.53 12.61 -14.81
C THR A 51 -6.21 12.25 -15.49
N PHE A 52 -5.40 11.37 -14.87
CA PHE A 52 -4.15 10.90 -15.49
C PHE A 52 -4.42 10.15 -16.80
N LYS A 53 -5.36 9.19 -16.80
CA LYS A 53 -5.73 8.43 -18.01
C LYS A 53 -6.22 9.35 -19.13
N GLU A 54 -7.05 10.35 -18.84
CA GLU A 54 -7.56 11.33 -19.81
C GLU A 54 -6.46 12.24 -20.37
N SER A 55 -5.47 12.61 -19.55
CA SER A 55 -4.28 13.35 -19.96
C SER A 55 -3.22 12.51 -20.67
N ARG A 56 -3.45 11.19 -20.82
CA ARG A 56 -2.48 10.19 -21.31
C ARG A 56 -1.23 10.04 -20.42
N GLY A 57 -1.33 10.45 -19.16
CA GLY A 57 -0.35 10.12 -18.13
C GLY A 57 -0.44 8.65 -17.73
N LEU A 58 0.62 8.14 -17.11
CA LEU A 58 0.71 6.75 -16.68
C LEU A 58 -0.01 6.55 -15.34
N VAL A 59 -0.74 5.44 -15.17
CA VAL A 59 -1.24 5.00 -13.88
C VAL A 59 -0.65 3.63 -13.57
N VAL A 60 0.07 3.52 -12.45
CA VAL A 60 0.67 2.28 -11.96
C VAL A 60 0.03 1.97 -10.61
N LEU A 61 -0.30 0.70 -10.40
CA LEU A 61 -0.74 0.20 -9.11
C LEU A 61 0.36 -0.72 -8.56
N THR A 62 0.65 -0.61 -7.28
CA THR A 62 1.49 -1.59 -6.58
C THR A 62 0.62 -2.52 -5.75
N GLN A 63 1.17 -3.69 -5.47
CA GLN A 63 0.62 -4.61 -4.48
C GLN A 63 1.78 -5.08 -3.61
N ASP A 64 1.58 -5.01 -2.31
CA ASP A 64 2.36 -5.82 -1.40
C ASP A 64 1.98 -7.30 -1.62
N TRP A 65 2.99 -8.18 -1.68
CA TRP A 65 2.80 -9.53 -2.23
C TRP A 65 3.69 -10.57 -1.56
N HIS A 66 3.40 -10.86 -0.29
CA HIS A 66 4.25 -11.63 0.59
C HIS A 66 4.03 -13.15 0.51
N PRO A 67 5.08 -13.98 0.47
CA PRO A 67 4.92 -15.42 0.72
C PRO A 67 4.43 -15.66 2.16
N ASN A 68 3.78 -16.81 2.42
CA ASN A 68 3.27 -17.14 3.76
C ASN A 68 4.35 -17.07 4.86
N ASN A 69 5.60 -17.38 4.53
CA ASN A 69 6.73 -17.39 5.47
C ASN A 69 7.58 -16.10 5.40
N HIS A 70 6.99 -14.96 5.03
CA HIS A 70 7.74 -13.72 4.91
C HIS A 70 8.33 -13.27 6.25
N LEU A 71 9.58 -12.80 6.23
CA LEU A 71 10.33 -12.45 7.43
C LEU A 71 9.76 -11.24 8.19
N SER A 72 8.90 -10.44 7.56
CA SER A 72 8.25 -9.31 8.23
C SER A 72 7.10 -9.75 9.14
N PHE A 73 6.64 -11.00 9.05
CA PHE A 73 5.48 -11.47 9.83
C PHE A 73 5.90 -12.00 11.19
N ALA A 74 5.21 -11.55 12.25
CA ALA A 74 5.42 -12.03 13.61
C ALA A 74 5.19 -13.54 13.77
N SER A 75 4.25 -14.11 12.99
CA SER A 75 3.96 -15.56 12.99
C SER A 75 5.17 -16.42 12.62
N ASN A 76 6.15 -15.87 11.90
CA ASN A 76 7.38 -16.56 11.51
C ASN A 76 8.52 -16.44 12.54
N HIS A 77 8.29 -15.76 13.67
CA HIS A 77 9.28 -15.59 14.73
C HIS A 77 8.74 -16.14 16.07
N PRO A 78 9.28 -17.27 16.58
CA PRO A 78 8.80 -17.86 17.82
C PRO A 78 8.82 -16.90 19.02
N GLY A 79 7.68 -16.78 19.69
CA GLY A 79 7.53 -15.95 20.90
C GLY A 79 7.41 -14.44 20.62
N LYS A 80 7.25 -14.03 19.36
CA LYS A 80 7.04 -12.63 18.97
C LYS A 80 5.58 -12.34 18.64
N ASN A 81 5.21 -11.07 18.76
CA ASN A 81 3.90 -10.53 18.42
C ASN A 81 4.04 -9.42 17.37
N PRO A 82 2.97 -9.11 16.62
CA PRO A 82 2.94 -7.90 15.81
C PRO A 82 3.27 -6.65 16.64
N GLY A 83 4.11 -5.77 16.08
CA GLY A 83 4.64 -4.58 16.74
C GLY A 83 5.96 -4.79 17.49
N ASP A 84 6.38 -6.03 17.73
CA ASP A 84 7.69 -6.29 18.35
C ASP A 84 8.84 -5.86 17.44
N GLU A 85 9.91 -5.34 18.03
CA GLU A 85 11.13 -4.98 17.31
C GLU A 85 11.79 -6.20 16.67
N TYR A 86 12.18 -6.01 15.41
CA TYR A 86 12.96 -6.95 14.61
C TYR A 86 13.65 -6.22 13.46
N THR A 87 14.93 -6.53 13.25
CA THR A 87 15.65 -6.13 12.05
C THR A 87 16.40 -7.35 11.53
N SER A 88 16.24 -7.67 10.24
CA SER A 88 17.01 -8.76 9.62
C SER A 88 18.50 -8.44 9.62
N GLU A 89 19.36 -9.47 9.55
CA GLU A 89 20.82 -9.29 9.63
C GLU A 89 21.38 -8.31 8.58
N ASN A 90 20.77 -8.28 7.39
CA ASN A 90 21.13 -7.35 6.31
C ASN A 90 20.42 -6.00 6.36
N GLY A 91 19.56 -5.76 7.37
CA GLY A 91 18.79 -4.54 7.56
C GLY A 91 17.64 -4.32 6.56
N ALA A 92 17.32 -5.30 5.71
CA ALA A 92 16.29 -5.16 4.67
C ALA A 92 14.85 -5.28 5.19
N ILE A 93 14.63 -5.97 6.32
CA ILE A 93 13.32 -6.17 6.95
C ILE A 93 13.36 -5.60 8.37
N GLY A 94 12.33 -4.86 8.76
CA GLY A 94 12.22 -4.20 10.06
C GLY A 94 11.69 -2.76 9.92
N PRO A 95 11.69 -1.96 11.01
CA PRO A 95 12.23 -2.26 12.35
C PRO A 95 11.26 -3.03 13.27
N VAL A 96 10.07 -3.38 12.77
CA VAL A 96 9.03 -4.09 13.54
C VAL A 96 8.47 -5.25 12.74
N LEU A 97 7.92 -6.23 13.45
CA LEU A 97 7.14 -7.31 12.88
C LEU A 97 5.67 -6.89 12.72
N TRP A 98 5.02 -7.44 11.71
CA TRP A 98 3.63 -7.17 11.35
C TRP A 98 2.76 -8.40 11.53
N PRO A 99 1.42 -8.27 11.61
CA PRO A 99 0.55 -9.43 11.40
C PRO A 99 0.74 -9.97 9.98
N ASP A 100 0.32 -11.20 9.71
CA ASP A 100 0.28 -11.72 8.34
C ASP A 100 -0.69 -10.86 7.51
N HIS A 101 -0.20 -10.33 6.39
CA HIS A 101 -0.96 -9.46 5.49
C HIS A 101 -0.49 -9.63 4.06
N CYS A 102 -1.35 -9.29 3.11
CA CYS A 102 -1.06 -9.26 1.68
C CYS A 102 -0.37 -10.55 1.18
N VAL A 103 -0.78 -11.69 1.75
CA VAL A 103 -0.23 -12.99 1.40
C VAL A 103 -0.63 -13.34 -0.03
N GLN A 104 0.33 -13.82 -0.83
CA GLN A 104 0.10 -14.12 -2.25
C GLN A 104 -1.14 -14.99 -2.47
N ASN A 105 -1.98 -14.58 -3.42
CA ASN A 105 -3.22 -15.25 -3.82
C ASN A 105 -4.31 -15.33 -2.73
N SER A 106 -4.15 -14.61 -1.62
CA SER A 106 -5.20 -14.49 -0.60
C SER A 106 -6.21 -13.40 -0.94
N GLN A 107 -7.38 -13.43 -0.30
CA GLN A 107 -8.36 -12.36 -0.40
C GLN A 107 -7.81 -11.02 0.10
N GLY A 108 -6.97 -11.06 1.15
CA GLY A 108 -6.35 -9.87 1.74
C GLY A 108 -5.45 -9.11 0.78
N ALA A 109 -4.74 -9.84 -0.09
CA ALA A 109 -3.83 -9.25 -1.07
C ALA A 109 -4.51 -8.71 -2.34
N LEU A 110 -5.80 -9.00 -2.56
CA LEU A 110 -6.52 -8.42 -3.69
C LEU A 110 -6.73 -6.91 -3.49
N PHE A 111 -6.75 -6.16 -4.59
CA PHE A 111 -7.17 -4.76 -4.56
C PHE A 111 -8.56 -4.61 -3.94
N HIS A 112 -8.78 -3.49 -3.26
CA HIS A 112 -10.10 -3.17 -2.74
C HIS A 112 -11.09 -3.04 -3.90
N LYS A 113 -12.29 -3.63 -3.75
CA LYS A 113 -13.31 -3.71 -4.81
C LYS A 113 -13.75 -2.36 -5.39
N ASP A 114 -13.58 -1.29 -4.61
CA ASP A 114 -13.99 0.06 -4.98
C ASP A 114 -12.91 0.84 -5.75
N LEU A 115 -11.70 0.29 -5.90
CA LEU A 115 -10.67 0.81 -6.79
C LEU A 115 -11.02 0.55 -8.26
N LYS A 116 -10.89 1.55 -9.15
CA LYS A 116 -11.35 1.52 -10.56
C LYS A 116 -10.30 1.99 -11.59
#